data_AF-M6FF30-F1
#
_entry.id   AF-M6FF30-F1
#
_cell.length_a   1.000
_cell.length_b   1.000
_cell.length_c   1.000
_cell.angle_alpha   90.00
_cell.angle_beta   90.00
_cell.angle_gamma   90.00
#
_symmetry.space_group_name_H-M   'P 1'
#
loop_
_entity.id
_entity.type
_entity.pdbx_description
1 polymer ?
#
loop_
_entity_poly.entity_id
_entity_poly.type
_entity_poly.pdbx_seq_one_letter_code
_entity_poly.pdbx_strand_id
1 'polypeptide(L)'
;MELIQEILDNTEDKISFVEFIPYPVLLSRVKGDQFQTLYLNRSFREIIGYKVKEIPTIEDWFVQAYPDENYREKVKLDWLTEVGEIKKAKNIAL
;
A
#
# COMPACT_ATOMS: atom_id res chain seq x y z
N MET A 1 -6.23 10.82 19.31
CA MET A 1 -5.38 9.65 19.02
C MET A 1 -6.18 8.35 19.09
N GLU A 2 -7.07 8.15 20.07
CA GLU A 2 -7.94 6.95 20.14
C GLU A 2 -8.98 6.84 19.02
N LEU A 3 -9.64 7.93 18.64
CA LEU A 3 -10.69 7.93 17.59
C LEU A 3 -10.18 7.45 16.22
N ILE A 4 -8.94 7.78 15.87
CA ILE A 4 -8.33 7.32 14.60
C ILE A 4 -8.10 5.82 14.66
N GLN A 5 -7.70 5.30 15.82
CA GLN A 5 -7.43 3.88 15.98
C GLN A 5 -8.73 3.07 15.91
N GLU A 6 -9.79 3.54 16.55
CA GLU A 6 -11.12 2.92 16.55
C GLU A 6 -11.74 2.84 15.14
N ILE A 7 -11.59 3.89 14.33
CA ILE A 7 -12.00 3.91 12.90
C ILE A 7 -11.18 2.89 12.06
N LEU A 8 -10.01 2.46 12.54
CA LEU A 8 -9.13 1.54 11.83
C LEU A 8 -9.26 0.08 12.33
N ASP A 9 -10.30 -0.28 13.08
CA ASP A 9 -10.43 -1.64 13.59
C ASP A 9 -11.10 -2.62 12.61
N ASN A 10 -11.99 -2.14 11.73
CA ASN A 10 -12.56 -2.98 10.66
C ASN A 10 -12.15 -2.51 9.24
N THR A 11 -12.35 -3.38 8.26
CA THR A 11 -11.91 -3.12 6.87
C THR A 11 -12.77 -2.08 6.17
N GLU A 12 -14.07 -2.03 6.44
CA GLU A 12 -15.00 -1.10 5.80
C GLU A 12 -14.73 0.34 6.23
N ASP A 13 -14.44 0.57 7.51
CA ASP A 13 -14.12 1.89 8.04
C ASP A 13 -12.78 2.42 7.52
N LYS A 14 -11.78 1.55 7.34
CA LYS A 14 -10.52 1.90 6.64
C LYS A 14 -10.77 2.40 5.23
N ILE A 15 -11.62 1.69 4.49
CA ILE A 15 -11.95 2.02 3.11
C ILE A 15 -12.69 3.36 3.07
N SER A 16 -13.71 3.52 3.93
CA SER A 16 -14.47 4.76 4.07
C SER A 16 -13.56 5.94 4.39
N PHE A 17 -12.61 5.77 5.32
CA PHE A 17 -11.67 6.82 5.70
C PHE A 17 -10.77 7.26 4.53
N VAL A 18 -10.18 6.32 3.79
CA VAL A 18 -9.26 6.67 2.70
C VAL A 18 -9.96 7.18 1.44
N GLU A 19 -11.26 6.90 1.28
CA GLU A 19 -12.02 7.28 0.10
C GLU A 19 -12.12 8.80 -0.10
N PHE A 20 -12.13 9.57 1.00
CA PHE A 20 -12.24 11.03 0.95
C PHE A 20 -10.89 11.76 0.94
N ILE A 21 -9.77 11.03 0.99
CA ILE A 21 -8.44 11.64 0.96
C ILE A 21 -8.16 12.14 -0.47
N PRO A 22 -7.81 13.43 -0.66
CA PRO A 22 -7.57 14.02 -1.99
C PRO A 22 -6.21 13.63 -2.59
N TYR A 23 -5.62 12.53 -2.13
CA TYR A 23 -4.37 11.97 -2.62
C TYR A 23 -4.56 10.50 -2.98
N PRO A 24 -3.82 9.98 -3.98
CA PRO A 24 -3.84 8.56 -4.30
C PRO A 24 -3.44 7.71 -3.10
N VAL A 25 -4.33 6.79 -2.72
CA VAL A 25 -4.08 5.81 -1.66
C VAL A 25 -4.32 4.41 -2.19
N LEU A 26 -3.33 3.55 -1.98
CA LEU A 26 -3.42 2.11 -2.16
C LEU A 26 -3.42 1.45 -0.78
N LEU A 27 -4.49 0.73 -0.48
CA LEU A 27 -4.61 -0.07 0.74
C LEU A 27 -4.27 -1.52 0.43
N SER A 28 -3.30 -2.09 1.15
CA SER A 28 -2.88 -3.48 1.00
C SER A 28 -3.16 -4.30 2.24
N ARG A 29 -3.49 -5.58 2.04
CA ARG A 29 -3.45 -6.61 3.07
C ARG A 29 -2.12 -7.35 2.99
N VAL A 30 -1.45 -7.48 4.13
CA VAL A 30 -0.24 -8.31 4.25
C VAL A 30 -0.65 -9.74 4.60
N LYS A 31 -0.21 -10.71 3.81
CA LYS A 31 -0.36 -12.15 4.09
C LYS A 31 1.00 -12.81 3.99
N GLY A 32 1.62 -13.11 5.13
CA GLY A 32 3.04 -13.49 5.17
C GLY A 32 3.91 -12.32 4.72
N ASP A 33 4.74 -12.53 3.69
CA ASP A 33 5.56 -11.48 3.08
C ASP A 33 4.96 -10.87 1.81
N GLN A 34 3.75 -11.28 1.43
CA GLN A 34 3.07 -10.76 0.25
C GLN A 34 2.13 -9.61 0.61
N PHE A 35 2.15 -8.56 -0.21
CA PHE A 35 1.24 -7.42 -0.13
C PHE A 35 0.20 -7.54 -1.24
N GLN A 36 -1.05 -7.76 -0.86
CA GLN A 36 -2.18 -7.87 -1.78
C GLN A 36 -2.96 -6.57 -1.78
N THR A 37 -3.19 -6.01 -2.97
CA THR A 37 -3.99 -4.79 -3.12
C THR A 37 -5.44 -5.08 -2.74
N LEU A 38 -5.94 -4.38 -1.74
CA LEU A 38 -7.31 -4.52 -1.23
C LEU A 38 -8.23 -3.43 -1.80
N TYR A 39 -7.73 -2.20 -1.87
CA TYR A 39 -8.53 -1.05 -2.29
C TYR A 39 -7.66 0.06 -2.90
N LEU A 40 -8.24 0.77 -3.88
CA LEU A 40 -7.68 1.99 -4.47
C LEU A 40 -8.72 3.09 -4.31
N ASN A 41 -8.38 4.17 -3.61
CA ASN A 41 -9.33 5.24 -3.38
C ASN A 41 -9.73 5.97 -4.68
N ARG A 42 -10.75 6.82 -4.58
CA ARG A 42 -11.19 7.65 -5.71
C ARG A 42 -10.03 8.39 -6.39
N SER A 43 -9.22 9.11 -5.61
CA SER A 43 -8.08 9.89 -6.11
C SER A 43 -7.06 9.01 -6.86
N PHE A 44 -6.79 7.79 -6.40
CA PHE A 44 -5.91 6.86 -7.09
C PHE A 44 -6.47 6.49 -8.47
N ARG A 45 -7.75 6.14 -8.52
CA ARG A 45 -8.42 5.78 -9.78
C ARG A 45 -8.53 6.94 -10.76
N GLU A 46 -8.66 8.18 -10.26
CA GLU A 46 -8.78 9.38 -11.10
C GLU A 46 -7.42 9.89 -11.59
N ILE A 47 -6.38 9.87 -10.74
CA ILE A 47 -5.07 10.46 -11.05
C ILE A 47 -4.12 9.44 -11.67
N ILE A 48 -4.08 8.22 -11.14
CA ILE A 48 -3.15 7.16 -11.59
C ILE A 48 -3.82 6.24 -12.60
N GLY A 49 -5.09 5.88 -12.40
CA GLY A 49 -5.91 5.22 -13.43
C GLY A 49 -5.99 3.71 -13.39
N TYR A 50 -5.23 3.02 -12.53
CA TYR A 50 -5.30 1.55 -12.44
C TYR A 50 -6.46 1.06 -11.57
N LYS A 51 -6.91 -0.16 -11.86
CA LYS A 51 -7.88 -0.93 -11.06
C LYS A 51 -7.14 -2.00 -10.26
N VAL A 52 -7.74 -2.43 -9.15
CA VAL A 52 -7.20 -3.51 -8.29
C VAL A 52 -6.83 -4.77 -9.11
N LYS A 53 -7.64 -5.14 -10.11
CA LYS A 53 -7.38 -6.30 -10.96
C LYS A 53 -6.15 -6.19 -11.87
N GLU A 54 -5.66 -4.98 -12.12
CA GLU A 54 -4.49 -4.70 -12.96
C GLU A 54 -3.20 -4.66 -12.13
N ILE A 55 -3.34 -4.42 -10.82
CA ILE A 55 -2.24 -4.37 -9.85
C ILE A 55 -2.59 -5.18 -8.58
N PRO A 56 -2.87 -6.49 -8.70
CA PRO A 56 -3.38 -7.28 -7.57
C PRO A 56 -2.33 -7.49 -6.47
N THR A 57 -1.03 -7.38 -6.79
CA THR A 57 0.08 -7.47 -5.85
C THR A 57 0.97 -6.23 -5.90
N ILE A 58 1.82 -6.06 -4.88
CA ILE A 58 2.84 -5.01 -4.90
C ILE A 58 3.86 -5.24 -6.02
N GLU A 59 4.13 -6.50 -6.38
CA GLU A 59 4.98 -6.85 -7.51
C GLU A 59 4.40 -6.34 -8.83
N ASP A 60 3.09 -6.56 -9.05
CA ASP A 60 2.38 -6.05 -10.23
C ASP A 60 2.39 -4.52 -10.26
N TRP A 61 2.20 -3.87 -9.10
CA TRP A 61 2.30 -2.41 -8.99
C TRP A 61 3.67 -1.91 -9.42
N PHE A 62 4.77 -2.49 -8.93
CA PHE A 62 6.12 -2.07 -9.32
C PHE A 62 6.37 -2.24 -10.82
N VAL A 63 5.85 -3.29 -11.46
CA VAL A 63 5.98 -3.50 -12.92
C VAL A 63 5.25 -2.40 -13.70
N GLN A 64 4.03 -2.03 -13.27
CA GLN A 64 3.24 -0.99 -13.94
C GLN A 64 3.79 0.43 -13.70
N ALA A 65 4.21 0.73 -12.46
CA ALA A 65 4.69 2.06 -12.07
C ALA A 65 6.11 2.35 -12.58
N TYR A 66 6.95 1.32 -12.69
CA TYR A 66 8.36 1.43 -13.09
C TYR A 66 8.67 0.39 -14.19
N PRO A 67 8.38 0.68 -15.47
CA PRO A 67 8.59 -0.28 -16.55
C PRO A 67 10.06 -0.65 -16.79
N ASP A 68 10.97 0.31 -16.61
CA ASP A 68 12.42 0.08 -16.68
C ASP A 68 12.88 -0.84 -15.55
N GLU A 69 13.51 -1.95 -15.90
CA GLU A 69 13.88 -3.00 -14.96
C GLU A 69 14.95 -2.56 -13.96
N ASN A 70 16.01 -1.91 -14.44
CA ASN A 70 17.11 -1.46 -13.59
C ASN A 70 16.62 -0.41 -12.58
N TYR A 71 15.78 0.53 -13.03
CA TYR A 71 15.21 1.53 -12.15
C TYR A 71 14.22 0.93 -11.15
N ARG A 72 13.37 -0.01 -11.60
CA ARG A 72 12.44 -0.73 -10.72
C ARG A 72 13.16 -1.48 -9.60
N GLU A 73 14.26 -2.15 -9.91
CA GLU A 73 15.06 -2.86 -8.91
C GLU A 73 15.63 -1.90 -7.86
N LYS A 74 16.14 -0.74 -8.29
CA LYS A 74 16.61 0.31 -7.38
C LYS A 74 15.50 0.77 -6.44
N VAL A 75 14.33 1.13 -6.98
CA VAL A 75 13.18 1.59 -6.17
C VAL A 75 12.70 0.49 -5.22
N LYS A 76 12.67 -0.77 -5.65
CA LYS A 76 12.32 -1.91 -4.78
C LYS A 76 13.30 -2.06 -3.61
N LEU A 77 14.60 -1.93 -3.86
CA LEU A 77 15.61 -2.06 -2.82
C LEU A 77 15.50 -0.95 -1.77
N ASP A 78 15.31 0.29 -2.23
CA ASP A 78 15.11 1.44 -1.35
C ASP A 78 13.86 1.23 -0.48
N TRP A 79 12.74 0.83 -1.09
CA TRP A 79 11.49 0.55 -0.38
C TRP A 79 11.59 -0.62 0.61
N LEU A 80 12.24 -1.73 0.23
CA LEU A 80 12.42 -2.90 1.09
C LEU A 80 13.30 -2.59 2.31
N THR A 81 14.29 -1.71 2.14
CA THR A 81 15.10 -1.22 3.26
C THR A 81 14.20 -0.53 4.28
N GLU A 82 13.42 0.46 3.84
CA GLU A 82 12.52 1.22 4.72
C GLU A 82 11.46 0.33 5.39
N VAL A 83 10.79 -0.55 4.64
CA VAL A 83 9.76 -1.44 5.18
C VAL A 83 10.35 -2.51 6.10
N GLY A 84 11.53 -3.03 5.77
CA GLY A 84 12.25 -4.00 6.59
C GLY A 84 12.67 -3.44 7.95
N GLU A 85 13.12 -2.18 7.99
CA GLU A 85 13.43 -1.49 9.25
C GLU A 85 12.18 -1.30 10.12
N ILE A 86 11.03 -0.94 9.51
CA ILE A 86 9.75 -0.81 10.22
C ILE A 86 9.29 -2.16 10.80
N LYS A 87 9.45 -3.27 10.06
CA LYS A 87 9.13 -4.62 10.56
C LYS A 87 9.99 -4.99 11.78
N LYS A 88 11.29 -4.66 11.77
CA LYS A 88 12.20 -4.92 12.91
C LYS A 88 11.86 -4.06 14.12
N ALA A 89 11.56 -2.77 13.94
CA ALA A 89 11.20 -1.87 15.03
C ALA A 89 9.94 -2.33 15.78
N LYS A 90 8.95 -2.89 15.07
CA LYS A 90 7.74 -3.46 15.70
C LYS A 90 7.98 -4.75 16.48
N ASN A 91 9.00 -5.54 16.12
CA ASN A 91 9.36 -6.76 16.83
C ASN A 91 10.21 -6.53 18.10
N ILE A 92 10.78 -5.33 18.26
CA ILE A 92 11.60 -4.96 19.44
C ILE A 92 10.75 -4.21 20.49
N ALA A 93 9.60 -3.65 20.07
CA ALA A 93 8.69 -2.90 20.94
C ALA A 93 7.55 -3.75 21.55
N LEU A 94 7.69 -5.08 21.58
CA LEU A 94 6.76 -6.03 22.21
C LEU A 94 7.48 -6.83 23.30
#